data_AF-A0A396JCX8-F1
#
_entry.id   AF-A0A396JCX8-F1
#
_cell.length_a   1.000
_cell.length_b   1.000
_cell.length_c   1.000
_cell.angle_alpha   90.00
_cell.angle_beta   90.00
_cell.angle_gamma   90.00
#
_symmetry.space_group_name_H-M   'P 1'
#
loop_
_entity.id
_entity.type
_entity.pdbx_description
1 polymer ?
#
loop_
_entity_poly.entity_id
_entity_poly.type
_entity_poly.pdbx_seq_one_letter_code
_entity_poly.pdbx_strand_id
1 'polypeptide(L)'
;MESKIGVAVFSPRYCESYFCLHELALLTALKKKVIPIFCDVKPSQLRVVKNAKWSEEELRRFRWALDEAKNTVGLTFNSSKG
;
A
#
# COMPACT_ATOMS: atom_id res chain seq x y z
N MET A 1 7.60 -15.87 4.55
CA MET A 1 7.81 -14.44 4.84
C MET A 1 8.18 -14.31 6.32
N GLU A 2 9.45 -14.08 6.63
CA GLU A 2 10.00 -14.12 8.01
C GLU A 2 9.96 -12.76 8.74
N SER A 3 9.46 -11.71 8.09
CA SER A 3 9.43 -10.36 8.65
C SER A 3 8.47 -10.24 9.84
N LYS A 4 8.91 -9.52 10.88
CA LYS A 4 8.09 -9.14 12.04
C LYS A 4 7.23 -7.91 11.74
N ILE A 5 7.73 -7.00 10.92
CA ILE A 5 7.09 -5.73 10.54
C ILE A 5 7.30 -5.52 9.03
N GLY A 6 6.26 -5.04 8.35
CA GLY A 6 6.35 -4.55 6.97
C GLY A 6 6.40 -3.02 6.96
N VAL A 7 7.25 -2.44 6.12
CA VAL A 7 7.25 -0.99 5.87
C VAL A 7 6.76 -0.77 4.46
N ALA A 8 5.61 -0.09 4.32
CA ALA A 8 5.00 0.18 3.02
C ALA A 8 5.32 1.62 2.62
N VAL A 9 6.23 1.81 1.65
CA VAL A 9 6.58 3.14 1.13
C VAL A 9 5.66 3.47 -0.03
N PHE A 10 4.59 4.20 0.24
CA PHE A 10 3.66 4.72 -0.75
C PHE A 10 4.28 5.88 -1.51
N SER A 11 4.53 5.68 -2.80
CA SER A 11 4.96 6.69 -3.76
C SER A 11 3.83 7.00 -4.77
N PRO A 12 3.96 8.03 -5.62
CA PRO A 12 2.91 8.39 -6.58
C PRO A 12 2.47 7.23 -7.50
N ARG A 13 3.36 6.26 -7.75
CA ARG A 13 3.12 5.11 -8.65
C ARG A 13 2.89 3.79 -7.92
N TYR A 14 2.81 3.80 -6.59
CA TYR A 14 2.68 2.57 -5.80
C TYR A 14 1.45 1.76 -6.20
N CYS A 15 0.29 2.43 -6.34
CA CYS A 15 -0.97 1.78 -6.71
C CYS A 15 -1.06 1.35 -8.19
N GLU A 16 -0.06 1.68 -9.02
CA GLU A 16 0.06 1.21 -10.40
C GLU A 16 0.80 -0.13 -10.47
N SER A 17 1.61 -0.44 -9.46
CA SER A 17 2.44 -1.64 -9.42
C SER A 17 1.66 -2.81 -8.83
N TYR A 18 1.44 -3.84 -9.65
CA TYR A 18 0.86 -5.10 -9.20
C TYR A 18 1.65 -5.70 -8.04
N PHE A 19 2.99 -5.75 -8.14
CA PHE A 19 3.84 -6.35 -7.11
C PHE A 19 3.73 -5.60 -5.79
N CYS A 20 3.73 -4.26 -5.80
CA CYS A 20 3.59 -3.48 -4.58
C CYS A 20 2.24 -3.73 -3.89
N LEU A 21 1.14 -3.75 -4.65
CA LEU A 21 -0.19 -4.04 -4.11
C LEU A 21 -0.31 -5.49 -3.64
N HIS A 22 0.32 -6.42 -4.34
CA HIS A 22 0.35 -7.84 -3.98
C HIS A 22 1.09 -8.06 -2.66
N GLU A 23 2.27 -7.49 -2.49
CA GLU A 23 3.02 -7.55 -1.24
C GLU A 23 2.27 -6.92 -0.07
N LEU A 24 1.64 -5.76 -0.29
CA LEU A 24 0.79 -5.13 0.73
C LEU A 24 -0.37 -6.04 1.14
N ALA A 25 -1.06 -6.64 0.16
CA ALA A 25 -2.14 -7.59 0.43
C ALA A 25 -1.67 -8.85 1.16
N LEU A 26 -0.46 -9.35 0.87
CA LEU A 26 0.13 -10.46 1.61
C LEU A 26 0.43 -10.08 3.06
N LEU A 27 1.01 -8.90 3.31
CA LEU A 27 1.27 -8.40 4.66
C LEU A 27 -0.02 -8.29 5.46
N THR A 28 -1.06 -7.70 4.87
CA THR A 28 -2.39 -7.59 5.48
C THR A 28 -3.04 -8.95 5.73
N ALA A 29 -3.02 -9.87 4.76
CA ALA A 29 -3.61 -11.20 4.90
C ALA A 29 -2.93 -12.02 6.03
N LEU A 30 -1.62 -11.85 6.20
CA LEU A 30 -0.84 -12.47 7.27
C LEU A 30 -0.92 -11.71 8.60
N LYS A 31 -1.77 -10.67 8.70
CA LYS A 31 -1.95 -9.80 9.88
C LYS A 31 -0.62 -9.26 10.42
N LYS A 32 0.32 -8.97 9.51
CA LYS A 32 1.61 -8.37 9.88
C LYS A 32 1.40 -6.91 10.22
N LYS A 33 2.17 -6.41 11.20
CA LYS A 33 2.18 -4.98 11.48
C LYS A 33 2.79 -4.23 10.31
N VAL A 34 2.04 -3.33 9.69
CA VAL A 34 2.51 -2.49 8.58
C VAL A 34 2.68 -1.05 9.09
N ILE A 35 3.83 -0.45 8.82
CA ILE A 35 4.08 0.97 9.05
C ILE A 35 4.08 1.67 7.69
N PRO A 36 3.08 2.53 7.42
CA PRO A 36 2.99 3.23 6.14
C PRO A 36 3.89 4.49 6.14
N ILE A 37 4.64 4.67 5.05
CA ILE A 37 5.38 5.90 4.75
C ILE A 37 4.78 6.50 3.49
N PHE A 38 4.29 7.73 3.59
CA PHE A 38 3.69 8.47 2.48
C PHE A 38 4.74 9.41 1.86
N CYS A 39 5.40 8.92 0.82
CA CYS A 39 6.47 9.62 0.09
C CYS A 39 5.87 10.41 -1.09
N ASP A 40 5.89 11.73 -0.99
CA ASP A 40 5.35 12.66 -2.00
C ASP A 40 3.88 12.42 -2.38
N VAL A 41 3.13 11.76 -1.51
CA VAL A 41 1.70 11.45 -1.67
C VAL A 41 0.95 11.71 -0.38
N LYS A 42 -0.32 12.10 -0.50
CA LYS A 42 -1.26 12.09 0.63
C LYS A 42 -2.01 10.76 0.66
N PRO A 43 -2.39 10.24 1.84
CA PRO A 43 -3.22 9.03 1.94
C PRO A 43 -4.51 9.13 1.11
N SER A 44 -5.11 10.31 1.02
CA SER A 44 -6.33 10.55 0.21
C SER A 44 -6.11 10.38 -1.30
N GLN A 45 -4.88 10.50 -1.80
CA GLN A 45 -4.54 10.32 -3.21
C GLN A 45 -4.37 8.84 -3.57
N LEU A 46 -4.15 7.96 -2.59
CA LEU A 46 -3.96 6.54 -2.81
C LEU A 46 -5.30 5.85 -3.10
N ARG A 47 -5.38 5.23 -4.27
CA ARG A 47 -6.54 4.47 -4.73
C ARG A 47 -6.12 3.32 -5.65
N VAL A 48 -6.72 2.15 -5.48
CA VAL A 48 -6.57 1.03 -6.42
C VAL A 48 -7.60 1.21 -7.54
N VAL A 49 -7.11 1.54 -8.73
CA VAL A 49 -7.92 1.63 -9.94
C VAL A 49 -8.01 0.24 -10.58
N LYS A 50 -9.19 -0.10 -11.12
CA LYS A 50 -9.38 -1.38 -11.80
C LYS A 50 -8.46 -1.44 -13.02
N ASN A 51 -7.63 -2.47 -13.07
CA ASN A 51 -6.82 -2.81 -14.23
C ASN A 51 -7.45 -4.01 -14.92
N ALA A 52 -7.54 -4.00 -16.25
CA ALA A 52 -8.10 -5.13 -17.02
C ALA A 52 -7.35 -6.45 -16.79
N LYS A 53 -6.09 -6.37 -16.33
CA LYS A 53 -5.24 -7.54 -16.04
C LYS A 53 -5.50 -8.17 -14.68
N TRP A 54 -6.22 -7.51 -13.76
CA TRP A 54 -6.42 -7.99 -12.40
C TRP A 54 -7.80 -8.61 -12.26
N SER A 55 -7.86 -9.76 -11.61
CA SER A 55 -9.12 -10.41 -11.22
C SER A 55 -9.88 -9.56 -10.19
N GLU A 56 -11.20 -9.79 -10.09
CA GLU A 56 -12.03 -9.12 -9.08
C GLU A 56 -11.59 -9.46 -7.65
N GLU A 57 -11.09 -10.68 -7.42
CA GLU A 57 -10.55 -11.06 -6.12
C GLU A 57 -9.28 -10.29 -5.76
N GLU A 58 -8.34 -10.14 -6.70
CA GLU A 58 -7.14 -9.33 -6.50
C GLU A 58 -7.52 -7.87 -6.22
N LEU A 59 -8.43 -7.31 -7.02
CA LEU A 59 -8.91 -5.95 -6.83
C LEU A 59 -9.51 -5.73 -5.43
N ARG A 60 -10.31 -6.70 -4.95
CA ARG A 60 -10.88 -6.67 -3.60
C ARG A 60 -9.78 -6.69 -2.53
N ARG A 61 -8.82 -7.60 -2.65
CA ARG A 61 -7.72 -7.74 -1.69
C ARG A 61 -6.83 -6.50 -1.67
N PHE A 62 -6.52 -5.92 -2.83
CA PHE A 62 -5.70 -4.71 -2.94
C PHE A 62 -6.40 -3.49 -2.34
N ARG A 63 -7.71 -3.32 -2.59
CA ARG A 63 -8.49 -2.23 -2.00
C ARG A 63 -8.55 -2.35 -0.48
N TRP A 64 -8.81 -3.55 0.03
CA TRP A 64 -8.82 -3.82 1.47
C TRP A 64 -7.48 -3.47 2.11
N ALA A 65 -6.38 -4.00 1.57
CA ALA A 65 -5.05 -3.80 2.13
C ALA A 65 -4.62 -2.33 2.09
N LEU A 66 -4.96 -1.62 1.01
CA LEU A 66 -4.69 -0.19 0.90
C LEU A 66 -5.49 0.63 1.91
N ASP A 67 -6.77 0.31 2.12
CA ASP A 67 -7.62 1.03 3.07
C ASP A 67 -7.15 0.83 4.52
N GLU A 68 -6.79 -0.40 4.88
CA GLU A 68 -6.21 -0.73 6.19
C GLU A 68 -4.90 0.04 6.44
N ALA A 69 -4.03 0.11 5.44
CA ALA A 69 -2.77 0.86 5.52
C ALA A 69 -3.00 2.38 5.63
N LYS A 70 -3.98 2.94 4.91
CA LYS A 70 -4.32 4.38 4.98
C LYS A 70 -4.85 4.80 6.35
N ASN A 71 -5.55 3.90 7.04
CA ASN A 71 -6.13 4.15 8.36
C ASN A 71 -5.14 3.88 9.50
N THR A 72 -3.91 3.49 9.18
CA THR A 72 -2.83 3.31 10.17
C THR A 72 -2.00 4.58 10.29
N VAL A 73 -1.60 4.94 11.52
CA VAL A 73 -0.68 6.08 11.76
C VAL A 73 0.64 5.83 11.03
N GLY A 74 1.01 6.78 10.15
CA GLY A 74 2.18 6.69 9.29
C GLY A 74 3.08 7.90 9.35
N LEU A 75 4.17 7.83 8.60
CA LEU A 75 5.10 8.94 8.40
C LEU A 75 4.82 9.62 7.06
N THR A 76 4.94 10.94 7.01
CA THR A 76 4.91 11.69 5.75
C THR A 76 6.34 12.11 5.40
N PHE A 77 6.71 11.94 4.14
CA PHE A 77 8.03 12.28 3.62
C PHE A 77 7.87 13.09 2.34
N ASN A 78 8.59 14.21 2.26
CA ASN A 78 8.64 15.06 1.08
C ASN A 78 10.09 15.07 0.57
N SER A 79 10.33 14.48 -0.59
CA SER A 79 11.68 14.33 -1.14
C SER A 79 12.32 15.67 -1.55
N SER A 80 11.52 16.72 -1.78
CA SER A 80 12.01 18.06 -2.14
C SER A 80 12.50 18.87 -0.95
N LYS A 81 12.33 18.39 0.29
CA LYS A 81 12.67 19.10 1.53
C LYS A 81 13.74 18.39 2.36
N GLY A 82 14.56 17.56 1.70
CA GLY A 82 15.60 16.73 2.32
C GLY A 82 16.46 17.46 3.33
#